data_AF-A0A7Y4YCC4-F1
#
_entry.id   AF-A0A7Y4YCC4-F1
#
_cell.length_a   1.000
_cell.length_b   1.000
_cell.length_c   1.000
_cell.angle_alpha   90.00
_cell.angle_beta   90.00
_cell.angle_gamma   90.00
#
_symmetry.space_group_name_H-M   'P 1'
#
loop_
_entity.id
_entity.type
_entity.pdbx_description
1 polymer ?
#
loop_
_entity_poly.entity_id
_entity_poly.type
_entity_poly.pdbx_seq_one_letter_code
_entity_poly.pdbx_strand_id
1 'polypeptide(L)'
;MQKTQFQKELVINATQKKNGAANNKKDVMKIQSWLTLFSMANPLAATATGIDGDFGAATEQAVINFQKAKGIAQSGIVNQQTFNLMCEPMKNAFEGNVNGAGLRQLVVNAAANHVKSRPFELVVKEQSNSGPWVRAYMDANEGTPWFWCMGFVQAIIDQAASLLDKNFKTLMPLTYSCDTVGTTGLQQGLLQRYTAVRNNPASVKPGDIFLLQKTPHDWTHTGIITAIGIDTFETIEGNTNSGGSSNGNAVLKRIRNFRLSKLDVFSIEPLV
;
A
#
# COMPACT_ATOMS: atom_id res chain seq x y z
N MET A 1 9.28 -8.67 -11.95
CA MET A 1 10.35 -7.65 -11.88
C MET A 1 10.12 -7.01 -10.53
N GLN A 2 10.75 -7.50 -9.48
CA GLN A 2 10.35 -7.11 -8.13
C GLN A 2 10.52 -5.60 -7.89
N LYS A 3 9.47 -4.94 -7.44
CA LYS A 3 9.47 -3.55 -7.00
C LYS A 3 10.44 -3.41 -5.83
N THR A 4 11.56 -2.72 -6.03
CA THR A 4 12.60 -2.52 -5.00
C THR A 4 12.57 -1.13 -4.38
N GLN A 5 11.77 -0.21 -4.91
CA GLN A 5 11.78 1.19 -4.48
C GLN A 5 11.40 1.38 -3.00
N PHE A 6 10.63 0.45 -2.41
CA PHE A 6 10.34 0.42 -0.97
C PHE A 6 11.61 0.32 -0.10
N GLN A 7 12.69 -0.28 -0.59
CA GLN A 7 13.94 -0.44 0.16
C GLN A 7 14.55 0.91 0.55
N LYS A 8 14.31 1.95 -0.25
CA LYS A 8 14.74 3.32 0.08
C LYS A 8 14.00 3.91 1.27
N GLU A 9 12.82 3.41 1.60
CA GLU A 9 12.04 3.79 2.80
C GLU A 9 12.49 3.02 4.06
N LEU A 10 13.34 1.98 3.91
CA LEU A 10 13.86 1.18 5.01
C LEU A 10 15.23 1.65 5.53
N VAL A 11 15.84 2.65 4.90
CA VAL A 11 17.18 3.14 5.24
C VAL A 11 17.21 4.64 5.53
N ILE A 12 18.12 5.01 6.44
CA ILE A 12 18.60 6.38 6.65
C ILE A 12 20.10 6.43 6.35
N ASN A 13 20.60 7.57 5.89
CA ASN A 13 21.99 7.72 5.44
C ASN A 13 22.97 7.88 6.60
N ALA A 14 22.51 8.37 7.75
CA ALA A 14 23.32 8.59 8.94
C ALA A 14 22.46 8.58 10.20
N THR A 15 23.10 8.41 11.37
CA THR A 15 22.43 8.60 12.66
C THR A 15 21.87 10.01 12.80
N GLN A 16 20.57 10.12 13.11
CA GLN A 16 19.85 11.37 13.32
C GLN A 16 19.64 11.62 14.81
N LYS A 17 19.90 12.84 15.28
CA LYS A 17 19.72 13.26 16.68
C LYS A 17 19.60 14.77 16.78
N LYS A 18 19.11 15.30 17.91
CA LYS A 18 19.08 16.74 18.13
C LYS A 18 20.49 17.35 18.05
N ASN A 19 20.59 18.48 17.35
CA ASN A 19 21.86 19.17 17.05
C ASN A 19 22.92 18.28 16.34
N GLY A 20 22.50 17.21 15.66
CA GLY A 20 23.40 16.31 14.94
C GLY A 20 23.92 16.93 13.65
N ALA A 21 25.25 17.03 13.50
CA ALA A 21 25.89 17.55 12.28
C ALA A 21 25.61 16.70 11.02
N ALA A 22 25.29 15.41 11.20
CA ALA A 22 24.93 14.49 10.12
C ALA A 22 23.41 14.43 9.84
N ASN A 23 22.63 15.31 10.47
CA ASN A 23 21.20 15.37 10.22
C ASN A 23 20.92 15.77 8.77
N ASN A 24 19.90 15.17 8.16
CA ASN A 24 19.40 15.63 6.87
C ASN A 24 17.88 15.58 6.80
N LYS A 25 17.31 16.56 6.10
CA LYS A 25 15.87 16.76 6.02
C LYS A 25 15.08 15.52 5.61
N LYS A 26 15.59 14.75 4.63
CA LYS A 26 14.88 13.58 4.09
C LYS A 26 14.76 12.46 5.12
N ASP A 27 15.84 12.14 5.81
CA ASP A 27 15.83 11.08 6.82
C ASP A 27 15.03 11.49 8.06
N VAL A 28 15.11 12.75 8.48
CA VAL A 28 14.29 13.26 9.58
C VAL A 28 12.79 13.19 9.22
N MET A 29 12.40 13.58 8.00
CA MET A 29 11.00 13.43 7.55
C MET A 29 10.54 11.97 7.55
N LYS A 30 11.40 11.00 7.19
CA LYS A 30 11.06 9.57 7.30
C LYS A 30 10.82 9.17 8.76
N ILE A 31 11.69 9.59 9.67
CA ILE A 31 11.57 9.32 11.11
C ILE A 31 10.25 9.90 11.64
N GLN A 32 9.98 11.18 11.39
CA GLN A 32 8.74 11.85 11.80
C GLN A 32 7.48 11.18 11.22
N SER A 33 7.57 10.72 9.96
CA SER A 33 6.49 9.95 9.32
C SER A 33 6.22 8.63 10.06
N TRP A 34 7.27 7.86 10.36
CA TRP A 34 7.12 6.59 11.08
C TRP A 34 6.67 6.77 12.52
N LEU A 35 7.13 7.81 13.21
CA LEU A 35 6.65 8.17 14.54
C LEU A 35 5.16 8.51 14.54
N THR A 36 4.69 9.22 13.51
CA THR A 36 3.26 9.52 13.31
C THR A 36 2.45 8.26 13.07
N LEU A 37 2.90 7.37 12.18
CA LEU A 37 2.27 6.07 11.93
C LEU A 37 2.24 5.19 13.18
N PHE A 38 3.33 5.18 13.96
CA PHE A 38 3.40 4.45 15.21
C PHE A 38 2.35 4.95 16.22
N SER A 39 2.14 6.26 16.30
CA SER A 39 1.12 6.86 17.17
C SER A 39 -0.30 6.45 16.77
N MET A 40 -0.58 6.28 15.48
CA MET A 40 -1.89 5.81 15.00
C MET A 40 -2.18 4.36 15.42
N ALA A 41 -1.15 3.52 15.49
CA ALA A 41 -1.27 2.15 15.99
C ALA A 41 -1.20 2.06 17.53
N ASN A 42 -0.58 3.05 18.18
CA ASN A 42 -0.30 3.09 19.61
C ASN A 42 -0.71 4.46 20.18
N PRO A 43 -2.02 4.74 20.34
CA PRO A 43 -2.52 6.09 20.65
C PRO A 43 -2.02 6.65 21.99
N LEU A 44 -1.59 5.79 22.92
CA LEU A 44 -1.05 6.18 24.22
C LEU A 44 0.46 6.50 24.19
N ALA A 45 1.15 6.27 23.07
CA ALA A 45 2.60 6.43 23.00
C ALA A 45 3.05 7.89 22.82
N ALA A 46 2.18 8.79 22.36
CA ALA A 46 2.50 10.21 22.13
C ALA A 46 3.77 10.41 21.27
N THR A 47 3.85 9.72 20.12
CA THR A 47 4.99 9.80 19.20
C THR A 47 4.73 10.69 17.99
N ALA A 48 3.49 11.06 17.69
CA ALA A 48 3.20 11.95 16.57
C ALA A 48 3.83 13.34 16.80
N THR A 49 4.45 13.88 15.75
CA THR A 49 5.08 15.21 15.74
C THR A 49 5.03 15.79 14.33
N GLY A 50 5.38 17.06 14.15
CA GLY A 50 5.43 17.71 12.83
C GLY A 50 6.39 16.97 11.87
N ILE A 51 6.01 16.87 10.59
CA ILE A 51 6.84 16.28 9.53
C ILE A 51 7.51 17.43 8.74
N ASP A 52 8.38 18.18 9.41
CA ASP A 52 9.07 19.36 8.88
C ASP A 52 10.50 19.05 8.39
N GLY A 53 11.04 17.90 8.79
CA GLY A 53 12.41 17.48 8.54
C GLY A 53 13.45 18.11 9.46
N ASP A 54 13.04 18.72 10.57
CA ASP A 54 13.92 19.20 11.63
C ASP A 54 13.94 18.24 12.84
N PHE A 55 15.14 17.87 13.29
CA PHE A 55 15.30 17.04 14.47
C PHE A 55 15.40 17.92 15.72
N GLY A 56 14.32 18.66 15.97
CA GLY A 56 14.18 19.52 17.13
C GLY A 56 13.75 18.78 18.41
N ALA A 57 13.42 19.55 19.45
CA ALA A 57 13.02 19.01 20.75
C ALA A 57 11.77 18.10 20.69
N ALA A 58 10.79 18.43 19.84
CA ALA A 58 9.60 17.61 19.67
C ALA A 58 9.92 16.25 19.02
N THR A 59 10.79 16.22 18.00
CA THR A 59 11.26 14.99 17.35
C THR A 59 12.06 14.12 18.34
N GLU A 60 12.96 14.72 19.11
CA GLU A 60 13.72 14.03 20.16
C GLU A 60 12.81 13.36 21.19
N GLN A 61 11.83 14.09 21.74
CA GLN A 61 10.91 13.54 22.72
C GLN A 61 10.03 12.42 22.12
N ALA A 62 9.58 12.57 20.88
CA ALA A 62 8.83 11.54 20.18
C ALA A 62 9.66 10.26 19.95
N VAL A 63 10.95 10.39 19.65
CA VAL A 63 11.88 9.25 19.55
C VAL A 63 12.06 8.58 20.90
N ILE A 64 12.26 9.33 21.98
CA ILE A 64 12.33 8.80 23.35
C ILE A 64 11.07 7.99 23.68
N ASN A 65 9.90 8.51 23.35
CA ASN A 65 8.63 7.84 23.59
C ASN A 65 8.49 6.55 22.77
N PHE A 66 8.91 6.57 21.49
CA PHE A 66 8.95 5.38 20.65
C PHE A 66 9.90 4.32 21.24
N GLN A 67 11.11 4.72 21.65
CA GLN A 67 12.09 3.84 22.26
C GLN A 67 11.57 3.21 23.55
N LYS A 68 10.91 4.00 24.40
CA LYS A 68 10.22 3.54 25.60
C LYS A 68 9.14 2.51 25.25
N ALA A 69 8.30 2.79 24.26
CA ALA A 69 7.23 1.89 23.83
C ALA A 69 7.75 0.58 23.22
N LYS A 70 8.93 0.60 22.59
CA LYS A 70 9.63 -0.59 22.08
C LYS A 70 10.50 -1.30 23.11
N GLY A 71 10.60 -0.79 24.34
CA GLY A 71 11.41 -1.40 25.41
C GLY A 71 12.93 -1.34 25.16
N ILE A 72 13.41 -0.34 24.41
CA ILE A 72 14.83 -0.12 24.12
C ILE A 72 15.37 1.13 24.84
N ALA A 73 16.68 1.35 24.76
CA ALA A 73 17.32 2.51 25.39
C ALA A 73 16.74 3.84 24.84
N GLN A 74 16.32 4.71 25.77
CA GLN A 74 15.63 5.98 25.51
C GLN A 74 16.61 7.13 25.22
N SER A 75 17.48 6.94 24.24
CA SER A 75 18.56 7.89 23.93
C SER A 75 18.09 9.15 23.19
N GLY A 76 16.90 9.17 22.59
CA GLY A 76 16.46 10.22 21.67
C GLY A 76 17.21 10.22 20.33
N ILE A 77 18.05 9.21 20.08
CA ILE A 77 18.89 9.07 18.89
C ILE A 77 18.35 7.96 17.98
N VAL A 78 18.26 8.24 16.68
CA VAL A 78 17.87 7.25 15.68
C VAL A 78 19.09 6.86 14.83
N ASN A 79 19.66 5.69 15.12
CA ASN A 79 20.56 5.01 14.20
C ASN A 79 19.76 4.03 13.31
N GLN A 80 20.44 3.33 12.39
CA GLN A 80 19.76 2.38 11.50
C GLN A 80 19.05 1.24 12.26
N GLN A 81 19.58 0.80 13.42
CA GLN A 81 18.93 -0.24 14.23
C GLN A 81 17.60 0.24 14.82
N THR A 82 17.57 1.45 15.40
CA THR A 82 16.31 2.09 15.86
C THR A 82 15.36 2.31 14.69
N PHE A 83 15.87 2.74 13.53
CA PHE A 83 15.05 2.97 12.33
C PHE A 83 14.44 1.68 11.78
N ASN A 84 15.16 0.56 11.81
CA ASN A 84 14.63 -0.76 11.42
C ASN A 84 13.40 -1.16 12.24
N LEU A 85 13.36 -0.82 13.53
CA LEU A 85 12.19 -1.07 14.39
C LEU A 85 10.99 -0.16 14.04
N MET A 86 11.25 1.01 13.48
CA MET A 86 10.22 1.95 13.02
C MET A 86 9.58 1.47 11.72
N CYS A 87 10.38 1.02 10.76
CA CYS A 87 9.92 0.58 9.44
C CYS A 87 9.61 -0.93 9.34
N GLU A 88 9.70 -1.66 10.46
CA GLU A 88 9.37 -3.09 10.57
C GLU A 88 8.04 -3.48 9.89
N PRO A 89 6.92 -2.72 10.03
CA PRO A 89 5.69 -3.06 9.32
C PRO A 89 5.86 -3.10 7.79
N MET A 90 6.59 -2.17 7.19
CA MET A 90 6.85 -2.17 5.75
C MET A 90 7.79 -3.29 5.35
N LYS A 91 8.85 -3.51 6.13
CA LYS A 91 9.76 -4.63 5.90
C LYS A 91 9.00 -5.96 5.90
N ASN A 92 8.12 -6.17 6.87
CA ASN A 92 7.29 -7.38 6.96
C ASN A 92 6.31 -7.51 5.79
N ALA A 93 5.75 -6.41 5.28
CA ALA A 93 4.85 -6.44 4.14
C ALA A 93 5.55 -6.91 2.85
N PHE A 94 6.69 -6.30 2.52
CA PHE A 94 7.38 -6.51 1.25
C PHE A 94 8.38 -7.68 1.26
N GLU A 95 9.04 -7.94 2.38
CA GLU A 95 10.08 -8.98 2.52
C GLU A 95 9.60 -10.19 3.34
N GLY A 96 8.39 -10.15 3.90
CA GLY A 96 7.83 -11.28 4.63
C GLY A 96 7.58 -12.48 3.73
N ASN A 97 7.74 -13.68 4.30
CA ASN A 97 7.47 -14.93 3.59
C ASN A 97 5.98 -15.05 3.28
N VAL A 98 5.63 -14.98 1.99
CA VAL A 98 4.26 -15.23 1.50
C VAL A 98 4.23 -16.63 0.88
N ASN A 99 3.47 -17.54 1.49
CA ASN A 99 3.29 -18.90 0.99
C ASN A 99 2.02 -19.01 0.14
N GLY A 100 1.99 -19.87 -0.86
CA GLY A 100 0.80 -20.14 -1.67
C GLY A 100 1.05 -21.21 -2.72
N ALA A 101 0.03 -22.01 -3.04
CA ALA A 101 0.12 -23.12 -4.01
C ALA A 101 0.25 -22.67 -5.48
N GLY A 102 0.14 -21.36 -5.75
CA GLY A 102 0.19 -20.77 -7.09
C GLY A 102 -0.09 -19.27 -7.03
N LEU A 103 -0.07 -18.61 -8.19
CA LEU A 103 -0.13 -17.14 -8.26
C LEU A 103 -1.35 -16.55 -7.54
N ARG A 104 -2.55 -17.10 -7.74
CA ARG A 104 -3.78 -16.59 -7.12
C ARG A 104 -3.69 -16.55 -5.59
N GLN A 105 -3.21 -17.64 -5.00
CA GLN A 105 -3.05 -17.74 -3.55
C GLN A 105 -1.95 -16.78 -3.05
N LEU A 106 -0.85 -16.65 -3.79
CA LEU A 106 0.21 -15.70 -3.46
C LEU A 106 -0.28 -14.25 -3.51
N VAL A 107 -1.07 -13.86 -4.51
CA VAL A 107 -1.68 -12.52 -4.60
C VAL A 107 -2.58 -12.24 -3.39
N VAL A 108 -3.48 -13.17 -3.05
CA VAL A 108 -4.37 -13.02 -1.89
C VAL A 108 -3.59 -12.94 -0.58
N ASN A 109 -2.59 -13.80 -0.41
CA ASN A 109 -1.80 -13.86 0.83
C ASN A 109 -0.86 -12.66 0.98
N ALA A 110 -0.26 -12.17 -0.11
CA ALA A 110 0.51 -10.93 -0.12
C ALA A 110 -0.38 -9.73 0.23
N ALA A 111 -1.56 -9.60 -0.39
CA ALA A 111 -2.52 -8.56 -0.04
C ALA A 111 -2.89 -8.60 1.46
N ALA A 112 -3.15 -9.81 2.00
CA ALA A 112 -3.46 -9.99 3.41
C ALA A 112 -2.27 -9.62 4.34
N ASN A 113 -1.04 -9.93 3.94
CA ASN A 113 0.17 -9.53 4.67
C ASN A 113 0.32 -8.00 4.73
N HIS A 114 0.03 -7.32 3.62
CA HIS A 114 0.02 -5.86 3.58
C HIS A 114 -1.07 -5.29 4.50
N VAL A 115 -2.31 -5.79 4.48
CA VAL A 115 -3.36 -5.34 5.42
C VAL A 115 -2.91 -5.46 6.88
N LYS A 116 -2.30 -6.59 7.27
CA LYS A 116 -1.79 -6.82 8.63
C LYS A 116 -0.73 -5.78 9.04
N SER A 117 0.03 -5.28 8.08
CA SER A 117 1.09 -4.29 8.28
C SER A 117 0.56 -2.85 8.35
N ARG A 118 -0.76 -2.66 8.20
CA ARG A 118 -1.48 -1.38 8.33
C ARG A 118 -0.91 -0.22 7.50
N PRO A 119 -0.70 -0.36 6.18
CA PRO A 119 -0.35 0.76 5.32
C PRO A 119 -1.37 1.88 5.44
N PHE A 120 -0.85 3.09 5.68
CA PHE A 120 -1.64 4.29 5.88
C PHE A 120 -0.92 5.48 5.25
N GLU A 121 -1.67 6.35 4.58
CA GLU A 121 -1.14 7.60 4.05
C GLU A 121 -1.07 8.68 5.13
N LEU A 122 -0.13 9.59 4.98
CA LEU A 122 -0.02 10.78 5.80
C LEU A 122 -0.45 12.01 4.99
N VAL A 123 -0.72 13.09 5.70
CA VAL A 123 -0.77 14.44 5.13
C VAL A 123 0.55 15.11 5.43
N VAL A 124 1.36 15.37 4.40
CA VAL A 124 2.68 16.01 4.55
C VAL A 124 2.66 17.32 3.78
N LYS A 125 2.90 18.44 4.46
CA LYS A 125 2.81 19.79 3.87
C LYS A 125 1.45 20.02 3.17
N GLU A 126 0.36 19.67 3.87
CA GLU A 126 -1.02 19.83 3.39
C GLU A 126 -1.38 18.99 2.15
N GLN A 127 -0.50 18.08 1.73
CA GLN A 127 -0.75 17.16 0.62
C GLN A 127 -1.21 15.81 1.18
N SER A 128 -2.38 15.33 0.76
CA SER A 128 -2.83 13.94 1.01
C SER A 128 -1.99 12.96 0.20
N ASN A 129 -2.32 11.66 0.23
CA ASN A 129 -1.59 10.65 -0.55
C ASN A 129 -0.06 10.75 -0.33
N SER A 130 0.38 10.99 0.90
CA SER A 130 1.78 11.20 1.24
C SER A 130 2.32 10.17 2.23
N GLY A 131 3.63 10.15 2.42
CA GLY A 131 4.29 9.30 3.41
C GLY A 131 4.88 8.00 2.86
N PRO A 132 5.52 7.22 3.75
CA PRO A 132 6.40 6.12 3.34
C PRO A 132 5.64 5.02 2.58
N TRP A 133 4.43 4.67 3.01
CA TRP A 133 3.62 3.66 2.32
C TRP A 133 3.23 4.08 0.91
N VAL A 134 2.84 5.34 0.71
CA VAL A 134 2.49 5.84 -0.63
C VAL A 134 3.72 5.80 -1.53
N ARG A 135 4.86 6.33 -1.08
CA ARG A 135 6.11 6.27 -1.84
C ARG A 135 6.54 4.84 -2.18
N ALA A 136 6.34 3.89 -1.27
CA ALA A 136 6.65 2.48 -1.53
C ALA A 136 5.79 1.90 -2.66
N TYR A 137 4.49 2.20 -2.71
CA TYR A 137 3.58 1.74 -3.77
C TYR A 137 3.72 2.53 -5.08
N MET A 138 4.14 3.79 -5.02
CA MET A 138 4.07 4.74 -6.14
C MET A 138 5.45 5.10 -6.74
N ASP A 139 6.46 4.27 -6.50
CA ASP A 139 7.83 4.48 -6.97
C ASP A 139 8.41 5.84 -6.58
N ALA A 140 8.36 6.13 -5.27
CA ALA A 140 8.78 7.39 -4.65
C ALA A 140 7.87 8.59 -4.90
N ASN A 141 6.86 8.48 -5.75
CA ASN A 141 5.89 9.54 -5.94
C ASN A 141 4.94 9.64 -4.74
N GLU A 142 4.49 10.86 -4.43
CA GLU A 142 3.56 11.15 -3.35
C GLU A 142 2.93 12.54 -3.54
N GLY A 143 1.90 12.82 -2.76
CA GLY A 143 1.19 14.10 -2.76
C GLY A 143 -0.20 13.98 -3.39
N THR A 144 -1.03 15.01 -3.25
CA THR A 144 -2.46 14.99 -3.57
C THR A 144 -2.80 14.36 -4.94
N PRO A 145 -2.03 14.55 -6.03
CA PRO A 145 -2.33 13.93 -7.34
C PRO A 145 -2.13 12.41 -7.41
N TRP A 146 -1.43 11.80 -6.44
CA TRP A 146 -0.96 10.42 -6.51
C TRP A 146 -1.88 9.42 -5.81
N PHE A 147 -3.08 9.23 -6.36
CA PHE A 147 -3.99 8.18 -5.88
C PHE A 147 -3.34 6.80 -6.01
N TRP A 148 -3.19 6.11 -4.89
CA TRP A 148 -2.29 4.96 -4.80
C TRP A 148 -2.97 3.58 -4.81
N CYS A 149 -4.27 3.51 -5.14
CA CYS A 149 -5.02 2.26 -5.21
C CYS A 149 -4.42 1.27 -6.22
N MET A 150 -4.12 1.73 -7.45
CA MET A 150 -3.51 0.88 -8.47
C MET A 150 -2.03 0.57 -8.18
N GLY A 151 -1.28 1.53 -7.62
CA GLY A 151 0.10 1.27 -7.18
C GLY A 151 0.18 0.17 -6.12
N PHE A 152 -0.79 0.14 -5.19
CA PHE A 152 -0.94 -0.97 -4.25
C PHE A 152 -1.22 -2.29 -4.97
N VAL A 153 -2.23 -2.34 -5.85
CA VAL A 153 -2.60 -3.57 -6.57
C VAL A 153 -1.43 -4.11 -7.38
N GLN A 154 -0.73 -3.26 -8.14
CA GLN A 154 0.42 -3.69 -8.93
C GLN A 154 1.60 -4.14 -8.05
N ALA A 155 1.82 -3.51 -6.89
CA ALA A 155 2.84 -3.97 -5.95
C ALA A 155 2.57 -5.39 -5.43
N ILE A 156 1.31 -5.71 -5.11
CA ILE A 156 0.94 -7.07 -4.67
C ILE A 156 1.13 -8.10 -5.78
N ILE A 157 0.66 -7.80 -7.00
CA ILE A 157 0.77 -8.74 -8.11
C ILE A 157 2.23 -8.94 -8.50
N ASP A 158 3.02 -7.88 -8.52
CA ASP A 158 4.45 -7.98 -8.82
C ASP A 158 5.21 -8.77 -7.74
N GLN A 159 4.92 -8.57 -6.46
CA GLN A 159 5.48 -9.38 -5.37
C GLN A 159 5.13 -10.86 -5.54
N ALA A 160 3.86 -11.18 -5.77
CA ALA A 160 3.39 -12.55 -5.96
C ALA A 160 3.94 -13.22 -7.23
N ALA A 161 3.97 -12.49 -8.34
CA ALA A 161 4.49 -12.98 -9.62
C ALA A 161 6.00 -13.22 -9.55
N SER A 162 6.74 -12.32 -8.89
CA SER A 162 8.20 -12.44 -8.77
C SER A 162 8.62 -13.65 -7.92
N LEU A 163 7.79 -14.11 -6.96
CA LEU A 163 8.02 -15.37 -6.23
C LEU A 163 7.94 -16.62 -7.11
N LEU A 164 7.37 -16.51 -8.32
CA LEU A 164 7.25 -17.58 -9.30
C LEU A 164 8.09 -17.30 -10.56
N ASP A 165 9.04 -16.36 -10.49
CA ASP A 165 9.82 -15.87 -11.65
C ASP A 165 8.95 -15.33 -12.81
N LYS A 166 7.71 -14.92 -12.52
CA LYS A 166 6.78 -14.35 -13.49
C LYS A 166 6.87 -12.82 -13.52
N ASN A 167 6.40 -12.22 -14.61
CA ASN A 167 6.40 -10.78 -14.80
C ASN A 167 4.97 -10.28 -15.07
N PHE A 168 4.37 -9.55 -14.12
CA PHE A 168 3.00 -9.06 -14.25
C PHE A 168 2.79 -8.15 -15.48
N LYS A 169 3.87 -7.57 -16.02
CA LYS A 169 3.81 -6.68 -17.18
C LYS A 169 3.37 -7.36 -18.46
N THR A 170 3.27 -8.69 -18.48
CA THR A 170 2.64 -9.43 -19.57
C THR A 170 1.12 -9.29 -19.57
N LEU A 171 0.51 -8.92 -18.43
CA LEU A 171 -0.93 -8.66 -18.31
C LEU A 171 -1.28 -7.19 -18.55
N MET A 172 -0.48 -6.26 -18.00
CA MET A 172 -0.78 -4.83 -18.01
C MET A 172 0.49 -3.98 -17.91
N PRO A 173 0.54 -2.74 -18.42
CA PRO A 173 1.70 -1.88 -18.22
C PRO A 173 1.90 -1.53 -16.74
N LEU A 174 3.15 -1.22 -16.36
CA LEU A 174 3.42 -0.54 -15.09
C LEU A 174 2.79 0.85 -15.15
N THR A 175 1.74 1.06 -14.36
CA THR A 175 0.96 2.30 -14.35
C THR A 175 0.22 2.43 -13.02
N TYR A 176 -0.13 3.67 -12.67
CA TYR A 176 -0.95 3.98 -11.51
C TYR A 176 -2.38 4.34 -11.88
N SER A 177 -2.71 4.34 -13.17
CA SER A 177 -4.03 4.68 -13.67
C SER A 177 -4.92 3.45 -13.78
N CYS A 178 -6.08 3.49 -13.12
CA CYS A 178 -7.14 2.52 -13.30
C CYS A 178 -7.64 2.50 -14.75
N ASP A 179 -7.69 3.66 -15.41
CA ASP A 179 -8.12 3.77 -16.82
C ASP A 179 -7.16 3.09 -17.78
N THR A 180 -5.86 3.22 -17.55
CA THR A 180 -4.86 2.53 -18.37
C THR A 180 -5.02 1.02 -18.24
N VAL A 181 -5.15 0.50 -17.01
CA VAL A 181 -5.34 -0.95 -16.78
C VAL A 181 -6.67 -1.43 -17.36
N GLY A 182 -7.77 -0.71 -17.15
CA GLY A 182 -9.07 -1.05 -17.71
C GLY A 182 -9.07 -1.07 -19.23
N THR A 183 -8.47 -0.05 -19.86
CA THR A 183 -8.33 0.03 -21.32
C THR A 183 -7.47 -1.11 -21.88
N THR A 184 -6.32 -1.41 -21.25
CA THR A 184 -5.49 -2.55 -21.63
C THR A 184 -6.25 -3.87 -21.49
N GLY A 185 -7.00 -4.04 -20.40
CA GLY A 185 -7.78 -5.25 -20.17
C GLY A 185 -8.86 -5.45 -21.23
N LEU A 186 -9.50 -4.38 -21.71
CA LEU A 186 -10.44 -4.48 -22.83
C LEU A 186 -9.76 -4.87 -24.14
N GLN A 187 -8.63 -4.23 -24.46
CA GLN A 187 -7.87 -4.49 -25.68
C GLN A 187 -7.34 -5.93 -25.74
N GLN A 188 -6.95 -6.48 -24.59
CA GLN A 188 -6.42 -7.85 -24.49
C GLN A 188 -7.50 -8.90 -24.19
N GLY A 189 -8.77 -8.51 -24.03
CA GLY A 189 -9.85 -9.44 -23.66
C GLY A 189 -9.75 -10.00 -22.23
N LEU A 190 -9.01 -9.32 -21.35
CA LEU A 190 -8.80 -9.68 -19.94
C LEU A 190 -9.79 -9.01 -18.98
N LEU A 191 -10.52 -7.99 -19.43
CA LEU A 191 -11.50 -7.28 -18.62
C LEU A 191 -12.93 -7.76 -18.90
N GLN A 192 -13.53 -8.41 -17.90
CA GLN A 192 -14.96 -8.72 -17.88
C GLN A 192 -15.75 -7.50 -17.42
N ARG A 193 -16.76 -7.10 -18.20
CA ARG A 193 -17.66 -6.01 -17.81
C ARG A 193 -18.56 -6.40 -16.65
N TYR A 194 -18.97 -5.44 -15.84
CA TYR A 194 -19.81 -5.66 -14.66
C TYR A 194 -21.12 -6.39 -14.98
N THR A 195 -21.67 -6.23 -16.19
CA THR A 195 -22.86 -6.97 -16.65
C THR A 195 -22.56 -8.47 -16.81
N ALA A 196 -21.43 -8.81 -17.42
CA ALA A 196 -20.98 -10.20 -17.54
C ALA A 196 -20.68 -10.81 -16.16
N VAL A 197 -20.01 -10.05 -15.29
CA VAL A 197 -19.73 -10.45 -13.90
C VAL A 197 -21.02 -10.75 -13.14
N ARG A 198 -22.05 -9.91 -13.27
CA ARG A 198 -23.37 -10.14 -12.64
C ARG A 198 -24.06 -11.38 -13.19
N ASN A 199 -23.97 -11.62 -14.49
CA ASN A 199 -24.64 -12.75 -15.12
C ASN A 199 -23.95 -14.08 -14.81
N ASN A 200 -22.63 -14.07 -14.61
CA ASN A 200 -21.85 -15.26 -14.29
C ASN A 200 -20.75 -14.96 -13.26
N PRO A 201 -21.10 -14.77 -11.97
CA PRO A 201 -20.12 -14.45 -10.93
C PRO A 201 -19.10 -15.57 -10.69
N ALA A 202 -19.42 -16.81 -11.07
CA ALA A 202 -18.51 -17.95 -10.94
C ALA A 202 -17.27 -17.87 -11.85
N SER A 203 -17.30 -17.00 -12.86
CA SER A 203 -16.15 -16.69 -13.74
C SER A 203 -15.05 -15.89 -13.02
N VAL A 204 -15.38 -15.19 -11.94
CA VAL A 204 -14.44 -14.40 -11.14
C VAL A 204 -13.76 -15.31 -10.12
N LYS A 205 -12.44 -15.14 -9.95
CA LYS A 205 -11.65 -15.94 -9.03
C LYS A 205 -10.91 -15.06 -8.02
N PRO A 206 -10.62 -15.56 -6.80
CA PRO A 206 -9.71 -14.88 -5.89
C PRO A 206 -8.36 -14.58 -6.57
N GLY A 207 -7.82 -13.40 -6.29
CA GLY A 207 -6.64 -12.84 -6.95
C GLY A 207 -6.94 -11.98 -8.17
N ASP A 208 -8.16 -12.05 -8.76
CA ASP A 208 -8.56 -11.11 -9.81
C ASP A 208 -8.72 -9.69 -9.24
N ILE A 209 -8.63 -8.70 -10.13
CA ILE A 209 -8.66 -7.28 -9.77
C ILE A 209 -10.02 -6.72 -10.16
N PHE A 210 -10.72 -6.05 -9.25
CA PHE A 210 -11.90 -5.27 -9.65
C PHE A 210 -11.48 -3.85 -10.10
N LEU A 211 -12.22 -3.29 -11.03
CA LEU A 211 -12.18 -1.87 -11.38
C LEU A 211 -13.58 -1.27 -11.18
N LEU A 212 -13.68 -0.24 -10.35
CA LEU A 212 -14.92 0.48 -10.10
C LEU A 212 -15.19 1.43 -11.26
N GLN A 213 -16.14 1.08 -12.11
CA GLN A 213 -16.50 1.84 -13.29
C GLN A 213 -17.41 3.02 -12.94
N LYS A 214 -17.00 4.23 -13.34
CA LYS A 214 -17.85 5.43 -13.34
C LYS A 214 -18.54 5.61 -14.70
N THR A 215 -17.77 5.54 -15.79
CA THR A 215 -18.27 5.47 -17.17
C THR A 215 -17.58 4.31 -17.91
N PRO A 216 -18.05 3.86 -19.08
CA PRO A 216 -17.50 2.66 -19.73
C PRO A 216 -15.98 2.64 -19.94
N HIS A 217 -15.30 3.79 -19.94
CA HIS A 217 -13.85 3.92 -20.12
C HIS A 217 -13.20 4.80 -19.02
N ASP A 218 -13.91 4.98 -17.88
CA ASP A 218 -13.48 5.75 -16.71
C ASP A 218 -13.69 4.87 -15.47
N TRP A 219 -12.59 4.46 -14.85
CA TRP A 219 -12.56 3.68 -13.62
C TRP A 219 -11.84 4.46 -12.53
N THR A 220 -12.52 4.63 -11.40
CA THR A 220 -12.08 5.56 -10.36
C THR A 220 -11.35 4.88 -9.20
N HIS A 221 -11.44 3.56 -9.11
CA HIS A 221 -10.86 2.80 -7.99
C HIS A 221 -10.65 1.33 -8.33
N THR A 222 -9.77 0.67 -7.58
CA THR A 222 -9.44 -0.74 -7.78
C THR A 222 -9.09 -1.44 -6.47
N GLY A 223 -9.05 -2.77 -6.52
CA GLY A 223 -8.55 -3.62 -5.45
C GLY A 223 -8.57 -5.09 -5.86
N ILE A 224 -8.06 -5.93 -4.98
CA ILE A 224 -7.92 -7.37 -5.20
C ILE A 224 -9.14 -8.08 -4.62
N ILE A 225 -9.78 -8.94 -5.41
CA ILE A 225 -10.86 -9.81 -4.94
C ILE A 225 -10.23 -11.00 -4.19
N THR A 226 -10.71 -11.25 -2.98
CA THR A 226 -10.19 -12.30 -2.09
C THR A 226 -11.19 -13.41 -1.83
N ALA A 227 -12.50 -13.13 -1.95
CA ALA A 227 -13.55 -14.13 -1.93
C ALA A 227 -14.77 -13.66 -2.73
N ILE A 228 -15.56 -14.61 -3.23
CA ILE A 228 -16.78 -14.38 -3.98
C ILE A 228 -17.94 -14.94 -3.17
N GLY A 229 -18.89 -14.08 -2.79
CA GLY A 229 -20.19 -14.44 -2.24
C GLY A 229 -21.28 -14.42 -3.32
N ILE A 230 -22.54 -14.58 -2.89
CA ILE A 230 -23.69 -14.64 -3.82
C ILE A 230 -23.85 -13.34 -4.62
N ASP A 231 -23.78 -12.19 -3.94
CA ASP A 231 -23.94 -10.85 -4.51
C ASP A 231 -22.79 -9.90 -4.14
N THR A 232 -21.77 -10.44 -3.48
CA THR A 232 -20.68 -9.67 -2.87
C THR A 232 -19.30 -10.21 -3.25
N PHE A 233 -18.32 -9.32 -3.22
CA PHE A 233 -16.90 -9.66 -3.17
C PHE A 233 -16.34 -9.24 -1.81
N GLU A 234 -15.52 -10.08 -1.20
CA GLU A 234 -14.53 -9.61 -0.23
C GLU A 234 -13.31 -9.10 -0.99
N THR A 235 -12.84 -7.92 -0.66
CA THR A 235 -11.73 -7.25 -1.35
C THR A 235 -10.67 -6.75 -0.38
N ILE A 236 -9.45 -6.57 -0.88
CA ILE A 236 -8.38 -5.81 -0.24
C ILE A 236 -7.97 -4.67 -1.17
N GLU A 237 -7.95 -3.45 -0.66
CA GLU A 237 -7.83 -2.25 -1.48
C GLU A 237 -6.90 -1.25 -0.81
N GLY A 238 -5.99 -0.67 -1.59
CA GLY A 238 -5.22 0.51 -1.19
C GLY A 238 -5.98 1.79 -1.50
N ASN A 239 -5.54 2.89 -0.89
CA ASN A 239 -6.20 4.19 -0.96
C ASN A 239 -7.72 4.12 -0.69
N THR A 240 -8.13 3.39 0.35
CA THR A 240 -9.54 3.25 0.73
C THR A 240 -9.77 3.66 2.19
N ASN A 241 -11.03 3.85 2.57
CA ASN A 241 -11.46 4.22 3.92
C ASN A 241 -12.78 3.52 4.27
N SER A 242 -13.31 3.68 5.49
CA SER A 242 -14.59 3.06 5.86
C SER A 242 -15.75 3.45 4.94
N GLY A 243 -15.73 4.66 4.36
CA GLY A 243 -16.80 5.20 3.52
C GLY A 243 -16.86 4.72 2.07
N GLY A 244 -15.82 4.10 1.50
CA GLY A 244 -15.86 3.69 0.08
C GLY A 244 -15.34 4.71 -0.92
N SER A 245 -14.71 5.78 -0.45
CA SER A 245 -14.14 6.81 -1.31
C SER A 245 -13.05 6.26 -2.23
N SER A 246 -12.94 6.85 -3.43
CA SER A 246 -11.79 6.71 -4.36
C SER A 246 -10.53 7.43 -3.87
N ASN A 247 -10.64 8.20 -2.79
CA ASN A 247 -9.53 8.81 -2.06
C ASN A 247 -9.68 8.45 -0.58
N GLY A 248 -9.13 7.31 -0.21
CA GLY A 248 -9.08 6.83 1.15
C GLY A 248 -7.79 7.21 1.84
N ASN A 249 -7.39 6.44 2.85
CA ASN A 249 -6.16 6.69 3.58
C ASN A 249 -5.41 5.42 4.00
N ALA A 250 -5.95 4.23 3.71
CA ALA A 250 -5.41 2.98 4.22
C ALA A 250 -5.53 1.84 3.20
N VAL A 251 -4.77 0.77 3.45
CA VAL A 251 -5.06 -0.55 2.88
C VAL A 251 -6.04 -1.25 3.82
N LEU A 252 -7.24 -1.58 3.33
CA LEU A 252 -8.29 -2.22 4.14
C LEU A 252 -8.95 -3.39 3.42
N LYS A 253 -9.44 -4.35 4.22
CA LYS A 253 -10.44 -5.33 3.78
C LYS A 253 -11.81 -4.68 3.66
N ARG A 254 -12.57 -5.06 2.63
CA ARG A 254 -13.94 -4.57 2.41
C ARG A 254 -14.85 -5.65 1.87
N ILE A 255 -16.15 -5.38 1.97
CA ILE A 255 -17.19 -6.08 1.23
C ILE A 255 -17.73 -5.11 0.19
N ARG A 256 -17.77 -5.54 -1.07
CA ARG A 256 -18.42 -4.80 -2.17
C ARG A 256 -19.59 -5.58 -2.71
N ASN A 257 -20.74 -4.93 -2.86
CA ASN A 257 -21.88 -5.53 -3.54
C ASN A 257 -21.76 -5.27 -5.05
N PHE A 258 -21.52 -6.31 -5.84
CA PHE A 258 -21.34 -6.21 -7.29
C PHE A 258 -22.67 -6.13 -8.06
N ARG A 259 -23.82 -6.35 -7.40
CA ARG A 259 -25.15 -6.08 -7.97
C ARG A 259 -25.45 -4.59 -7.99
N LEU A 260 -25.01 -3.85 -6.97
CA LEU A 260 -25.23 -2.42 -6.84
C LEU A 260 -24.11 -1.61 -7.51
N SER A 261 -22.85 -1.98 -7.27
CA SER A 261 -21.69 -1.28 -7.86
C SER A 261 -21.38 -1.80 -9.27
N LYS A 262 -20.88 -0.93 -10.16
CA LYS A 262 -20.37 -1.35 -11.48
C LYS A 262 -18.92 -1.82 -11.34
N LEU A 263 -18.73 -3.08 -10.98
CA LEU A 263 -17.41 -3.69 -10.82
C LEU A 263 -17.05 -4.49 -12.08
N ASP A 264 -16.22 -3.90 -12.95
CA ASP A 264 -15.54 -4.67 -13.98
C ASP A 264 -14.44 -5.52 -13.31
N VAL A 265 -14.08 -6.67 -13.89
CA VAL A 265 -13.09 -7.58 -13.31
C VAL A 265 -11.99 -7.87 -14.33
N PHE A 266 -10.76 -7.50 -13.99
CA PHE A 266 -9.56 -7.82 -14.75
C PHE A 266 -9.04 -9.18 -14.27
N SER A 267 -8.97 -10.14 -15.19
CA SER A 267 -8.50 -11.49 -14.88
C SER A 267 -6.98 -11.58 -14.90
N ILE A 268 -6.41 -12.22 -13.87
CA ILE A 268 -4.98 -12.57 -13.85
C ILE A 268 -4.69 -13.95 -14.43
N GLU A 269 -5.71 -14.66 -14.95
CA GLU A 269 -5.61 -16.05 -15.42
C GLU A 269 -4.45 -16.33 -16.38
N PRO A 270 -4.12 -15.46 -17.37
CA PRO A 270 -3.00 -15.75 -18.28
C PRO A 270 -1.62 -15.81 -17.60
N LEU A 271 -1.50 -15.34 -16.35
CA LEU A 271 -0.28 -15.40 -15.56
C LEU A 271 -0.31 -16.50 -14.50
N VAL A 272 -1.42 -17.22 -14.33
CA VAL A 272 -1.54 -18.30 -13.31
C VAL A 272 -0.69 -19.51 -13.68
#